data_AF-A0A523TNA6-F1
#
_entry.id   AF-A0A523TNA6-F1
#
_cell.length_a   1.000
_cell.length_b   1.000
_cell.length_c   1.000
_cell.angle_alpha   90.00
_cell.angle_beta   90.00
_cell.angle_gamma   90.00
#
_symmetry.space_group_name_H-M   'P 1'
#
loop_
_entity.id
_entity.type
_entity.pdbx_description
1 polymer ?
#
loop_
_entity_poly.entity_id
_entity_poly.type
_entity_poly.pdbx_seq_one_letter_code
_entity_poly.pdbx_strand_id
1 'polypeptide(L)'
;MASNLSGMLSSSIMAVVFDGRQYMMGDSGGDGAAALDQCREKYNIDNDRTYLLGESAGTGGARDLSMQRQSYFAAYWANDVEQPMSSWQAPKTAAELGFAPWGQIGPGGQPLAVTQPIIERMRAAGYRLDDPSPYAGPGYNQHGNIQQLQAALAWFVGKTRQ
;
A
#
# COMPACT_ATOMS: atom_id res chain seq x y z
N MET A 1 12.71 -3.17 -7.27
CA MET A 1 12.30 -2.34 -6.11
C MET A 1 13.36 -2.25 -5.00
N ALA A 2 13.93 -3.35 -4.49
CA ALA A 2 14.84 -3.31 -3.34
C ALA A 2 16.06 -2.40 -3.49
N SER A 3 16.70 -2.38 -4.66
CA SER A 3 17.85 -1.49 -4.96
C SER A 3 17.48 -0.01 -4.88
N ASN A 4 16.25 0.35 -5.24
CA ASN A 4 15.77 1.74 -5.24
C ASN A 4 15.52 2.26 -3.81
N LEU A 5 15.37 1.38 -2.82
CA LEU A 5 15.12 1.78 -1.42
C LEU A 5 16.40 2.23 -0.69
N SER A 6 17.58 1.91 -1.23
CA SER A 6 18.85 2.29 -0.63
C SER A 6 18.98 3.81 -0.57
N GLY A 7 19.13 4.35 0.64
CA GLY A 7 19.19 5.80 0.88
C GLY A 7 17.84 6.53 0.90
N MET A 8 16.71 5.84 0.67
CA MET A 8 15.36 6.44 0.73
C MET A 8 14.64 6.21 2.05
N LEU A 9 15.07 5.22 2.84
CA LEU A 9 14.45 4.87 4.11
C LEU A 9 15.33 5.26 5.28
N SER A 10 14.69 5.71 6.36
CA SER A 10 15.34 5.87 7.66
C SER A 10 15.90 4.53 8.14
N SER A 11 17.01 4.54 8.88
CA SER A 11 17.57 3.35 9.53
C SER A 11 16.63 2.70 10.55
N SER A 12 15.56 3.41 10.94
CA SER A 12 14.50 2.89 11.82
C SER A 12 13.39 2.12 11.09
N ILE A 13 13.44 2.01 9.76
CA ILE A 13 12.44 1.30 8.96
C ILE A 13 13.02 -0.01 8.45
N MET A 14 12.33 -1.11 8.77
CA MET A 14 12.58 -2.40 8.13
C MET A 14 11.76 -2.47 6.84
N ALA A 15 12.44 -2.59 5.69
CA ALA A 15 11.80 -2.88 4.42
C ALA A 15 11.81 -4.37 4.14
N VAL A 16 10.63 -4.95 3.94
CA VAL A 16 10.47 -6.30 3.41
C VAL A 16 9.99 -6.15 1.97
N VAL A 17 10.85 -6.52 1.02
CA VAL A 17 10.55 -6.38 -0.42
C VAL A 17 10.26 -7.76 -0.98
N PHE A 18 9.09 -7.90 -1.59
CA PHE A 18 8.66 -9.14 -2.22
C PHE A 18 9.03 -9.11 -3.70
N ASP A 19 10.00 -9.95 -4.07
CA ASP A 19 10.20 -10.33 -5.46
C ASP A 19 9.36 -11.58 -5.71
N GLY A 20 8.08 -11.36 -6.00
CA GLY A 20 7.09 -12.42 -6.10
C GLY A 20 7.44 -13.45 -7.18
N ARG A 21 7.02 -14.70 -6.98
CA ARG A 21 7.08 -15.71 -8.07
C ARG A 21 6.17 -15.28 -9.22
N GLN A 22 6.58 -15.60 -10.44
CA GLN A 22 5.91 -15.19 -11.67
C GLN A 22 4.40 -15.48 -11.61
N TYR A 23 3.61 -14.44 -11.94
CA TYR A 23 2.17 -14.33 -11.82
C TYR A 23 1.42 -15.35 -12.71
N MET A 24 1.30 -16.61 -12.29
CA MET A 24 0.45 -17.59 -12.96
C MET A 24 -0.35 -18.40 -11.93
N MET A 25 -1.58 -17.94 -11.68
CA MET A 25 -2.67 -18.70 -11.07
C MET A 25 -2.49 -19.10 -9.59
N GLY A 26 -2.83 -18.20 -8.67
CA GLY A 26 -3.18 -18.55 -7.28
C GLY A 26 -2.30 -17.92 -6.20
N ASP A 27 -2.98 -17.29 -5.23
CA ASP A 27 -2.48 -16.65 -4.01
C ASP A 27 -1.29 -15.69 -4.16
N SER A 28 -1.58 -14.44 -4.57
CA SER A 28 -0.57 -13.38 -4.70
C SER A 28 -0.25 -12.65 -3.38
N GLY A 29 -0.92 -13.02 -2.27
CA GLY A 29 -0.74 -12.42 -0.95
C GLY A 29 -0.05 -13.34 0.07
N GLY A 30 -0.10 -14.66 -0.12
CA GLY A 30 0.34 -15.66 0.85
C GLY A 30 1.83 -15.57 1.22
N ASP A 31 2.71 -15.41 0.23
CA ASP A 31 4.15 -15.22 0.47
C ASP A 31 4.41 -13.94 1.29
N GLY A 32 3.67 -12.87 0.99
CA GLY A 32 3.72 -11.62 1.74
C GLY A 32 3.24 -11.78 3.18
N ALA A 33 2.18 -12.55 3.39
CA ALA A 33 1.62 -12.82 4.71
C ALA A 33 2.58 -13.66 5.55
N ALA A 34 3.15 -14.72 4.98
CA ALA A 34 4.12 -15.58 5.66
C ALA A 34 5.38 -14.81 6.05
N ALA A 35 5.90 -13.97 5.17
CA ALA A 35 7.07 -13.14 5.48
C ALA A 35 6.77 -12.07 6.54
N LEU A 36 5.59 -11.46 6.50
CA LEU A 36 5.15 -10.52 7.53
C LEU A 36 5.06 -11.21 8.90
N ASP A 37 4.48 -12.40 8.96
CA ASP A 37 4.39 -13.19 10.19
C ASP A 37 5.79 -13.57 10.70
N GLN A 38 6.71 -14.02 9.83
CA GLN A 38 8.10 -14.32 10.21
C GLN A 38 8.87 -13.08 10.72
N CYS A 39 8.67 -11.91 10.12
CA CYS A 39 9.31 -10.68 10.60
C CYS A 39 8.80 -10.32 11.99
N ARG A 40 7.51 -10.50 12.25
CA ARG A 40 6.90 -10.24 13.56
C ARG A 40 7.30 -11.26 14.62
N GLU A 41 7.58 -12.49 14.23
CA GLU A 41 8.12 -13.51 15.13
C GLU A 41 9.56 -13.19 15.56
N LYS A 42 10.38 -12.68 14.63
CA LYS A 42 11.81 -12.44 14.87
C LYS A 42 12.13 -11.07 15.45
N TYR A 43 11.29 -10.07 15.18
CA TYR A 43 11.57 -8.68 15.51
C TYR A 43 10.39 -8.04 16.24
N ASN A 44 10.69 -7.11 17.14
CA ASN A 44 9.66 -6.30 17.80
C ASN A 44 9.15 -5.21 16.83
N ILE A 45 8.25 -5.60 15.94
CA ILE A 45 7.69 -4.71 14.91
C ILE A 45 6.55 -3.87 15.50
N ASP A 46 6.67 -2.54 15.40
CA ASP A 46 5.63 -1.60 15.80
C ASP A 46 4.34 -1.81 14.99
N ASN A 47 3.32 -2.33 15.67
CA ASN A 47 2.00 -2.56 15.08
C ASN A 47 1.35 -1.27 14.61
N ASP A 48 1.54 -0.17 15.32
CA ASP A 48 0.91 1.10 14.99
C ASP A 48 1.56 1.78 13.78
N ARG A 49 2.74 1.31 13.36
CA ARG A 49 3.54 1.89 12.25
C ARG A 49 4.02 0.83 11.26
N THR A 50 3.09 -0.02 10.82
CA THR A 50 3.32 -0.96 9.73
C THR A 50 2.58 -0.50 8.49
N TYR A 51 3.26 -0.52 7.34
CA TYR A 51 2.80 0.09 6.10
C TYR A 51 2.80 -0.92 4.97
N LEU A 52 1.93 -0.70 3.98
CA LEU A 52 1.88 -1.52 2.77
C LEU A 52 1.89 -0.65 1.52
N LEU A 53 2.85 -0.92 0.65
CA LEU A 53 2.95 -0.30 -0.67
C LEU A 53 2.88 -1.40 -1.74
N GLY A 54 2.02 -1.22 -2.72
CA GLY A 54 2.05 -1.98 -3.98
C GLY A 54 2.34 -1.04 -5.13
N GLU A 55 3.09 -1.49 -6.13
CA GLU A 55 3.49 -0.68 -7.29
C GLU A 55 3.26 -1.49 -8.58
N SER A 56 2.70 -0.89 -9.62
CA SER A 56 2.45 -1.55 -10.90
C SER A 56 1.65 -2.85 -10.72
N ALA A 57 2.07 -3.96 -11.33
CA ALA A 57 1.48 -5.30 -11.12
C ALA A 57 1.48 -5.75 -9.65
N GLY A 58 2.38 -5.21 -8.82
CA GLY A 58 2.47 -5.47 -7.38
C GLY A 58 1.29 -4.92 -6.58
N THR A 59 0.46 -4.02 -7.14
CA THR A 59 -0.76 -3.55 -6.46
C THR A 59 -1.76 -4.69 -6.21
N GLY A 60 -1.78 -5.72 -7.06
CA GLY A 60 -2.60 -6.92 -6.87
C GLY A 60 -2.17 -7.74 -5.66
N GLY A 61 -0.87 -7.99 -5.52
CA GLY A 61 -0.31 -8.70 -4.36
C GLY A 61 -0.47 -7.92 -3.06
N ALA A 62 -0.27 -6.60 -3.10
CA ALA A 62 -0.53 -5.73 -1.95
C ALA A 62 -2.01 -5.72 -1.56
N ARG A 63 -2.94 -5.72 -2.52
CA ARG A 63 -4.37 -5.92 -2.24
C ARG A 63 -4.57 -7.24 -1.51
N ASP A 64 -4.12 -8.36 -2.07
CA ASP A 64 -4.40 -9.68 -1.52
C ASP A 64 -3.80 -9.84 -0.12
N LEU A 65 -2.59 -9.32 0.11
CA LEU A 65 -1.97 -9.25 1.43
C LEU A 65 -2.81 -8.40 2.40
N SER A 66 -3.30 -7.25 1.95
CA SER A 66 -4.19 -6.42 2.77
C SER A 66 -5.48 -7.16 3.13
N MET A 67 -5.98 -8.06 2.28
CA MET A 67 -7.17 -8.86 2.58
C MET A 67 -6.91 -9.90 3.66
N GLN A 68 -5.70 -10.47 3.70
CA GLN A 68 -5.30 -11.50 4.66
C GLN A 68 -4.83 -10.95 6.02
N ARG A 69 -4.25 -9.74 6.03
CA ARG A 69 -3.60 -9.14 7.21
C ARG A 69 -4.01 -7.68 7.42
N GLN A 70 -5.24 -7.32 7.06
CA GLN A 70 -5.71 -5.93 7.08
C GLN A 70 -5.43 -5.21 8.41
N SER A 71 -5.67 -5.87 9.54
CA SER A 71 -5.47 -5.31 10.87
C SER A 71 -4.02 -5.01 11.21
N TYR A 72 -3.06 -5.41 10.37
CA TYR A 72 -1.63 -5.18 10.61
C TYR A 72 -1.18 -3.82 10.09
N PHE A 73 -1.88 -3.21 9.14
CA PHE A 73 -1.37 -2.03 8.44
C PHE A 73 -2.07 -0.75 8.92
N ALA A 74 -1.26 0.23 9.32
CA ALA A 74 -1.72 1.57 9.66
C ALA A 74 -1.99 2.42 8.40
N ALA A 75 -1.29 2.13 7.30
CA ALA A 75 -1.40 2.90 6.07
C ALA A 75 -1.15 2.05 4.82
N TYR A 76 -1.85 2.41 3.74
CA TYR A 76 -1.76 1.77 2.42
C TYR A 76 -1.49 2.81 1.34
N TRP A 77 -0.53 2.52 0.46
CA TRP A 77 -0.32 3.28 -0.78
C TRP A 77 -0.35 2.33 -1.98
N ALA A 78 -1.30 2.51 -2.89
CA ALA A 78 -1.27 1.85 -4.19
C ALA A 78 -0.63 2.79 -5.22
N ASN A 79 0.58 2.46 -5.66
CA ASN A 79 1.37 3.23 -6.60
C ASN A 79 1.22 2.66 -8.01
N ASP A 80 1.28 3.53 -9.02
CA ASP A 80 1.33 3.11 -10.43
C ASP A 80 0.27 2.06 -10.81
N VAL A 81 -0.99 2.30 -10.45
CA VAL A 81 -2.08 1.32 -10.64
C VAL A 81 -2.24 0.97 -12.14
N GLU A 82 -1.68 -0.12 -12.64
CA GLU A 82 -1.69 -0.42 -14.09
C GLU A 82 -3.02 -1.01 -14.61
N GLN A 83 -3.83 -1.57 -13.71
CA GLN A 83 -5.08 -2.24 -14.04
C GLN A 83 -6.21 -1.68 -13.19
N PRO A 84 -7.45 -1.59 -13.71
CA PRO A 84 -8.60 -1.25 -12.91
C PRO A 84 -8.71 -2.22 -11.73
N MET A 85 -8.38 -1.74 -10.52
CA MET A 85 -8.70 -2.46 -9.29
C MET A 85 -10.20 -2.27 -8.97
N SER A 86 -11.06 -2.36 -9.98
CA SER A 86 -12.49 -2.14 -9.89
C SER A 86 -13.16 -3.14 -8.95
N SER A 87 -12.51 -4.28 -8.65
CA SER A 87 -12.92 -5.26 -7.65
C SER A 87 -12.31 -5.05 -6.26
N TRP A 88 -11.40 -4.09 -6.07
CA TRP A 88 -10.85 -3.82 -4.75
C TRP A 88 -11.93 -3.28 -3.83
N GLN A 89 -12.08 -3.93 -2.68
CA GLN A 89 -12.91 -3.50 -1.57
C GLN A 89 -12.16 -3.79 -0.28
N ALA A 90 -12.31 -2.92 0.72
CA ALA A 90 -11.79 -3.20 2.05
C ALA A 90 -12.54 -4.40 2.64
N PRO A 91 -11.86 -5.47 3.10
CA PRO A 91 -12.52 -6.62 3.73
C PRO A 91 -13.26 -6.25 5.01
N LYS A 92 -12.69 -5.29 5.75
CA LYS A 92 -13.25 -4.71 6.98
C LYS A 92 -13.27 -3.20 6.88
N THR A 93 -14.30 -2.59 7.43
CA THR A 93 -14.39 -1.16 7.69
C THR A 93 -13.48 -0.74 8.85
N ALA A 94 -13.21 0.56 8.97
CA ALA A 94 -12.50 1.14 10.10
C ALA A 94 -13.16 0.80 11.44
N ALA A 95 -14.50 0.75 11.47
CA ALA A 95 -15.25 0.35 12.65
C ALA A 95 -14.96 -1.10 13.06
N GLU A 96 -14.93 -2.03 12.11
CA GLU A 96 -14.60 -3.45 12.35
C GLU A 96 -13.12 -3.68 12.69
N LEU A 97 -12.24 -2.79 12.25
CA LEU A 97 -10.81 -2.82 12.61
C LEU A 97 -10.54 -2.21 13.99
N GLY A 98 -11.43 -1.37 14.50
CA GLY A 98 -11.23 -0.59 15.73
C GLY A 98 -10.30 0.61 15.55
N PHE A 99 -9.89 0.92 14.32
CA PHE A 99 -9.12 2.10 13.95
C PHE A 99 -9.34 2.42 12.47
N ALA A 100 -9.10 3.69 12.06
CA ALA A 100 -9.20 4.10 10.67
C ALA A 100 -7.83 4.05 9.97
N PRO A 101 -7.55 3.09 9.07
CA PRO A 101 -6.28 3.07 8.34
C PRO A 101 -6.15 4.30 7.43
N TRP A 102 -4.92 4.69 7.13
CA TRP A 102 -4.65 5.68 6.09
C TRP A 102 -4.65 5.04 4.70
N GLY A 103 -5.14 5.75 3.70
CA GLY A 103 -5.11 5.34 2.30
C GLY A 103 -4.64 6.47 1.39
N GLN A 104 -3.87 6.11 0.35
CA GLN A 104 -3.52 7.02 -0.74
C GLN A 104 -3.29 6.23 -2.03
N ILE A 105 -3.56 6.88 -3.16
CA ILE A 105 -3.39 6.31 -4.50
C ILE A 105 -2.44 7.20 -5.28
N GLY A 106 -1.29 6.64 -5.68
CA GLY A 106 -0.41 7.21 -6.68
C GLY A 106 -0.89 6.80 -8.08
N PRO A 107 -1.45 7.70 -8.91
CA PRO A 107 -2.13 7.31 -10.14
C PRO A 107 -1.17 6.81 -11.24
N GLY A 108 0.08 7.28 -11.28
CA GLY A 108 1.09 6.78 -12.24
C GLY A 108 0.70 7.02 -13.70
N GLY A 109 0.01 8.13 -13.97
CA GLY A 109 -0.53 8.46 -15.29
C GLY A 109 -1.92 7.90 -15.58
N GLN A 110 -2.52 7.11 -14.68
CA GLN A 110 -3.87 6.61 -14.90
C GLN A 110 -4.94 7.71 -14.85
N PRO A 111 -6.00 7.58 -15.67
CA PRO A 111 -7.17 8.45 -15.59
C PRO A 111 -7.86 8.37 -14.23
N LEU A 112 -8.49 9.47 -13.80
CA LEU A 112 -9.31 9.50 -12.58
C LEU A 112 -10.41 8.44 -12.58
N ALA A 113 -10.98 8.09 -13.73
CA ALA A 113 -12.00 7.04 -13.83
C ALA A 113 -11.52 5.66 -13.32
N VAL A 114 -10.21 5.40 -13.32
CA VAL A 114 -9.61 4.15 -12.82
C VAL A 114 -9.39 4.21 -11.31
N THR A 115 -8.95 5.35 -10.78
CA THR A 115 -8.52 5.50 -9.39
C THR A 115 -9.66 5.93 -8.46
N GLN A 116 -10.62 6.71 -8.96
CA GLN A 116 -11.74 7.26 -8.21
C GLN A 116 -12.59 6.19 -7.50
N PRO A 117 -12.96 5.05 -8.13
CA PRO A 117 -13.76 4.02 -7.44
C PRO A 117 -13.03 3.40 -6.24
N ILE A 118 -11.70 3.31 -6.27
CA ILE A 118 -10.91 2.77 -5.14
C ILE A 118 -10.94 3.76 -3.97
N ILE A 119 -10.75 5.04 -4.27
CA ILE A 119 -10.80 6.14 -3.29
C ILE A 119 -12.17 6.21 -2.62
N GLU A 120 -13.24 6.11 -3.42
CA GLU A 120 -14.61 6.08 -2.91
C GLU A 120 -14.86 4.90 -1.97
N ARG A 121 -14.32 3.72 -2.28
CA ARG A 121 -14.43 2.55 -1.40
C ARG A 121 -13.61 2.68 -0.12
N MET A 122 -12.41 3.25 -0.19
CA MET A 122 -11.63 3.56 1.02
C MET A 122 -12.40 4.54 1.91
N ARG A 123 -12.98 5.59 1.30
CA ARG A 123 -13.81 6.57 2.01
C ARG A 123 -15.04 5.91 2.64
N ALA A 124 -15.75 5.07 1.88
CA ALA A 124 -16.92 4.33 2.37
C ALA A 124 -16.57 3.35 3.51
N ALA A 125 -15.35 2.80 3.49
CA ALA A 125 -14.84 1.95 4.57
C ALA A 125 -14.36 2.73 5.80
N GLY A 126 -14.39 4.07 5.77
CA GLY A 126 -13.97 4.93 6.89
C GLY A 126 -12.46 5.15 7.00
N TYR A 127 -11.71 4.97 5.92
CA TYR A 127 -10.26 5.22 5.92
C TYR A 127 -9.97 6.72 5.96
N ARG A 128 -8.82 7.09 6.52
CA ARG A 128 -8.27 8.45 6.48
C ARG A 128 -7.57 8.66 5.14
N LEU A 129 -8.02 9.64 4.38
CA LEU A 129 -7.45 9.99 3.08
C LEU A 129 -6.91 11.41 3.15
N ASP A 130 -5.74 11.64 2.54
CA ASP A 130 -5.20 13.00 2.39
C ASP A 130 -5.72 13.64 1.10
N ASP A 131 -5.85 14.96 1.09
CA ASP A 131 -6.14 15.71 -0.14
C ASP A 131 -4.83 16.23 -0.77
N PRO A 132 -4.64 16.09 -2.10
CA PRO A 132 -5.53 15.40 -3.02
C PRO A 132 -5.43 13.86 -2.90
N SER A 133 -6.58 13.19 -3.08
CA SER A 133 -6.69 11.77 -3.36
C SER A 133 -7.43 11.60 -4.70
N PRO A 134 -6.77 11.12 -5.78
CA PRO A 134 -5.43 10.55 -5.80
C PRO A 134 -4.33 11.62 -5.67
N TYR A 135 -3.14 11.18 -5.30
CA TYR A 135 -1.94 12.01 -5.24
C TYR A 135 -1.69 12.72 -6.58
N ALA A 136 -1.38 14.02 -6.51
CA ALA A 136 -1.16 14.89 -7.68
C ALA A 136 0.19 15.63 -7.65
N GLY A 137 1.16 15.16 -6.86
CA GLY A 137 2.50 15.75 -6.77
C GLY A 137 3.49 15.17 -7.79
N PRO A 138 4.81 15.42 -7.64
CA PRO A 138 5.85 14.90 -8.53
C PRO A 138 5.69 13.41 -8.89
N GLY A 139 5.82 13.09 -10.18
CA GLY A 139 5.72 11.74 -10.71
C GLY A 139 4.30 11.19 -10.86
N TYR A 140 3.24 11.91 -10.46
CA TYR A 140 1.88 11.37 -10.49
C TYR A 140 1.38 10.94 -11.87
N ASN A 141 1.90 11.53 -12.93
CA ASN A 141 1.41 11.37 -14.30
C ASN A 141 2.25 10.39 -15.15
N GLN A 142 3.22 9.70 -14.54
CA GLN A 142 4.13 8.83 -15.26
C GLN A 142 4.30 7.50 -14.51
N HIS A 143 4.00 6.42 -15.20
CA HIS A 143 4.22 5.06 -14.72
C HIS A 143 5.69 4.82 -14.36
N GLY A 144 5.94 4.24 -13.18
CA GLY A 144 7.27 3.85 -12.72
C GLY A 144 8.18 5.03 -12.36
N ASN A 145 7.60 6.22 -12.14
CA ASN A 145 8.37 7.41 -11.82
C ASN A 145 8.92 7.37 -10.39
N ILE A 146 10.24 7.49 -10.27
CA ILE A 146 10.94 7.40 -8.99
C ILE A 146 10.52 8.48 -7.98
N GLN A 147 10.09 9.66 -8.45
CA GLN A 147 9.62 10.74 -7.58
C GLN A 147 8.29 10.38 -6.91
N GLN A 148 7.45 9.59 -7.58
CA GLN A 148 6.21 9.10 -6.98
C GLN A 148 6.50 8.04 -5.91
N LEU A 149 7.45 7.11 -6.16
CA LEU A 149 7.91 6.18 -5.12
C LEU A 149 8.45 6.93 -3.90
N GLN A 150 9.29 7.96 -4.11
CA GLN A 150 9.81 8.80 -3.02
C GLN A 150 8.68 9.49 -2.25
N ALA A 151 7.68 10.04 -2.95
CA ALA A 151 6.53 10.65 -2.31
C ALA A 151 5.72 9.65 -1.47
N ALA A 152 5.53 8.42 -1.98
CA ALA A 152 4.84 7.36 -1.26
C ALA A 152 5.59 6.97 0.03
N LEU A 153 6.92 6.82 -0.03
CA LEU A 153 7.75 6.48 1.13
C LEU A 153 7.74 7.61 2.17
N ALA A 154 7.85 8.87 1.73
CA ALA A 154 7.77 10.04 2.61
C ALA A 154 6.39 10.18 3.26
N TRP A 155 5.33 9.84 2.53
CA TRP A 155 3.95 9.95 3.01
C TRP A 155 3.65 9.02 4.19
N PHE A 156 4.27 7.84 4.26
CA PHE A 156 4.08 6.93 5.38
C PHE A 156 4.61 7.49 6.71
N VAL A 157 5.57 8.42 6.68
CA VAL A 157 6.18 8.98 7.89
C VAL A 157 5.11 9.70 8.72
N GLY A 158 4.95 9.26 9.97
CA GLY A 158 3.98 9.83 10.90
C GLY A 158 2.55 9.26 10.78
N LYS A 159 2.28 8.39 9.79
CA LYS A 159 1.00 7.68 9.71
C LYS A 159 0.98 6.58 10.77
N THR A 160 0.01 6.63 11.66
CA THR A 160 -0.17 5.63 12.73
C THR A 160 -1.62 5.16 12.79
N ARG A 161 -1.93 4.11 13.56
CA ARG A 161 -3.32 3.67 13.80
C ARG A 161 -4.11 4.61 14.73
N GLN A 162 -3.42 5.45 15.49
CA GLN A 162 -4.00 6.40 16.45
C GLN A 162 -4.46 7.68 15.78
#